data_AF-A0A972QFF1-F1
#
_entry.id   AF-A0A972QFF1-F1
#
_cell.length_a   1.000
_cell.length_b   1.000
_cell.length_c   1.000
_cell.angle_alpha   90.00
_cell.angle_beta   90.00
_cell.angle_gamma   90.00
#
_symmetry.space_group_name_H-M   'P 1'
#
loop_
_entity.id
_entity.type
_entity.pdbx_description
1 polymer ?
#
loop_
_entity_poly.entity_id
_entity_poly.type
_entity_poly.pdbx_seq_one_letter_code
_entity_poly.pdbx_strand_id
1 'polypeptide(L)'
;MNKKELGKLLMSDEVAGRIIRDVAELEWGLDLMLTRYFTAQERFTEFSEIILARFSFQQKIDVLNKMTFPARMKSQPNAVKSLNKFKKLRNILAHSAYISDEELDSIYSDNEIMAILSDYPGTYLKEFRANKNRLNRLIYSRISRMNKDKS
;
A
#
# COMPACT_ATOMS: atom_id res chain seq x y z
N MET A 1 -22.21 5.16 3.52
CA MET A 1 -22.51 3.76 3.16
C MET A 1 -23.04 3.01 4.38
N ASN A 2 -24.15 2.28 4.26
CA ASN A 2 -24.69 1.41 5.32
C ASN A 2 -24.14 -0.04 5.23
N LYS A 3 -24.38 -0.89 6.23
CA LYS A 3 -23.86 -2.28 6.30
C LYS A 3 -24.25 -3.13 5.08
N LYS A 4 -25.49 -2.99 4.59
CA LYS A 4 -25.99 -3.75 3.43
C LYS A 4 -25.29 -3.34 2.14
N GLU A 5 -25.06 -2.05 1.96
CA GLU A 5 -24.27 -1.52 0.83
C GLU A 5 -22.81 -1.99 0.90
N LEU A 6 -22.20 -1.98 2.09
CA LEU A 6 -20.85 -2.50 2.30
C LEU A 6 -20.75 -3.98 1.91
N GLY A 7 -21.69 -4.82 2.36
CA GLY A 7 -21.71 -6.25 2.02
C GLY A 7 -21.77 -6.47 0.51
N LYS A 8 -22.67 -5.77 -0.19
CA LYS A 8 -22.78 -5.80 -1.65
C LYS A 8 -21.48 -5.34 -2.35
N LEU A 9 -20.85 -4.30 -1.82
CA LEU A 9 -19.60 -3.77 -2.35
C LEU A 9 -18.46 -4.80 -2.24
N LEU A 10 -18.30 -5.43 -1.07
CA LEU A 10 -17.22 -6.38 -0.82
C LEU A 10 -17.41 -7.73 -1.51
N MET A 11 -18.66 -8.13 -1.77
CA MET A 11 -18.99 -9.34 -2.53
C MET A 11 -18.99 -9.13 -4.06
N SER A 12 -18.66 -7.93 -4.54
CA SER A 12 -18.56 -7.66 -5.97
C SER A 12 -17.19 -8.07 -6.51
N ASP A 13 -17.15 -9.04 -7.41
CA ASP A 13 -15.91 -9.49 -8.06
C ASP A 13 -15.18 -8.36 -8.80
N GLU A 14 -15.92 -7.43 -9.42
CA GLU A 14 -15.34 -6.26 -10.08
C GLU A 14 -14.59 -5.37 -9.08
N VAL A 15 -15.21 -5.09 -7.94
CA VAL A 15 -14.63 -4.26 -6.88
C VAL A 15 -13.44 -4.98 -6.24
N ALA A 16 -13.60 -6.26 -5.92
CA ALA A 16 -12.53 -7.09 -5.37
C ALA A 16 -11.32 -7.14 -6.32
N GLY A 17 -11.55 -7.45 -7.59
CA GLY A 17 -10.52 -7.51 -8.62
C GLY A 17 -9.81 -6.17 -8.83
N ARG A 18 -10.54 -5.05 -8.80
CA ARG A 18 -9.94 -3.71 -8.86
C ARG A 18 -9.05 -3.45 -7.65
N ILE A 19 -9.55 -3.68 -6.44
CA ILE A 19 -8.81 -3.38 -5.22
C ILE A 19 -7.56 -4.25 -5.12
N ILE A 20 -7.65 -5.53 -5.46
CA ILE A 20 -6.50 -6.45 -5.48
C ILE A 20 -5.44 -5.95 -6.46
N ARG A 21 -5.84 -5.53 -7.66
CA ARG A 21 -4.93 -4.96 -8.67
C ARG A 21 -4.26 -3.68 -8.18
N ASP A 22 -5.02 -2.76 -7.62
CA ASP A 22 -4.52 -1.49 -7.09
C ASP A 22 -3.54 -1.74 -5.93
N VAL A 23 -3.83 -2.69 -5.04
CA VAL A 23 -2.90 -3.05 -3.94
C VAL A 23 -1.61 -3.67 -4.48
N ALA A 24 -1.69 -4.53 -5.52
CA ALA A 24 -0.52 -5.08 -6.17
C ALA A 24 0.35 -3.98 -6.81
N GLU A 25 -0.28 -2.95 -7.39
CA GLU A 25 0.44 -1.79 -7.91
C GLU A 25 1.16 -0.99 -6.80
N LEU A 26 0.53 -0.81 -5.63
CA LEU A 26 1.18 -0.19 -4.48
C LEU A 26 2.34 -1.02 -3.94
N GLU A 27 2.20 -2.34 -3.91
CA GLU A 27 3.27 -3.25 -3.50
C GLU A 27 4.46 -3.18 -4.47
N TRP A 28 4.20 -3.17 -5.78
CA TRP A 28 5.25 -2.96 -6.78
C TRP A 28 5.93 -1.59 -6.63
N GLY A 29 5.17 -0.52 -6.38
CA GLY A 29 5.73 0.80 -6.10
C GLY A 29 6.60 0.84 -4.83
N LEU A 30 6.24 0.03 -3.83
CA LEU A 30 7.05 -0.16 -2.64
C LEU A 30 8.33 -0.93 -2.95
N ASP A 31 8.28 -1.98 -3.77
CA ASP A 31 9.45 -2.74 -4.21
C ASP A 31 10.46 -1.83 -4.93
N LEU A 32 9.98 -1.02 -5.87
CA LEU A 32 10.83 -0.03 -6.54
C LEU A 32 11.52 0.93 -5.55
N MET A 33 10.78 1.39 -4.54
CA MET A 33 11.31 2.29 -3.51
C MET A 33 12.37 1.60 -2.65
N LEU A 34 12.12 0.37 -2.21
CA LEU A 34 13.06 -0.41 -1.40
C LEU A 34 14.32 -0.75 -2.19
N THR A 35 14.21 -1.26 -3.41
CA THR A 35 15.37 -1.53 -4.26
C THR A 35 16.17 -0.25 -4.47
N ARG A 36 15.50 0.86 -4.81
CA ARG A 36 16.19 2.14 -4.99
C ARG A 36 16.81 2.69 -3.73
N TYR A 37 16.39 2.27 -2.53
CA TYR A 37 17.00 2.67 -1.26
C TYR A 37 18.18 1.78 -0.84
N PHE A 38 18.15 0.48 -1.13
CA PHE A 38 19.20 -0.44 -0.69
C PHE A 38 20.29 -0.70 -1.73
N THR A 39 20.04 -0.44 -3.01
CA THR A 39 20.98 -0.80 -4.08
C THR A 39 21.36 0.36 -5.00
N ALA A 40 22.46 0.16 -5.72
CA ALA A 40 22.79 0.90 -6.92
C ALA A 40 22.03 0.32 -8.12
N GLN A 41 22.05 1.02 -9.26
CA GLN A 41 21.26 0.67 -10.44
C GLN A 41 21.66 -0.70 -11.03
N GLU A 42 22.93 -1.08 -10.90
CA GLU A 42 23.49 -2.32 -11.42
C GLU A 42 23.04 -3.58 -10.67
N ARG A 43 22.52 -3.42 -9.44
CA ARG A 43 22.05 -4.52 -8.58
C ARG A 43 20.53 -4.51 -8.38
N PHE A 44 19.83 -3.73 -9.20
CA PHE A 44 18.41 -3.46 -9.04
C PHE A 44 17.59 -4.75 -9.21
N THR A 45 17.84 -5.48 -10.30
CA THR A 45 17.12 -6.70 -10.64
C THR A 45 17.39 -7.81 -9.64
N GLU A 46 18.67 -8.07 -9.32
CA GLU A 46 19.05 -9.14 -8.39
C GLU A 46 18.45 -8.94 -6.99
N PHE A 47 18.49 -7.71 -6.47
CA PHE A 47 17.88 -7.44 -5.16
C PHE A 47 16.36 -7.60 -5.19
N SER A 48 15.70 -7.14 -6.25
CA SER A 48 14.26 -7.29 -6.41
C SER A 48 13.85 -8.78 -6.47
N GLU A 49 14.51 -9.57 -7.31
CA GLU A 49 14.14 -10.95 -7.60
C GLU A 49 14.60 -11.95 -6.53
N ILE A 50 15.76 -11.73 -5.92
CA ILE A 50 16.34 -12.67 -4.94
C ILE A 50 15.88 -12.33 -3.53
N ILE A 51 15.82 -11.04 -3.18
CA ILE A 51 15.54 -10.59 -1.81
C ILE A 51 14.07 -10.17 -1.66
N LEU A 52 13.61 -9.17 -2.41
CA LEU A 52 12.27 -8.61 -2.20
C LEU A 52 11.15 -9.58 -2.59
N ALA A 53 11.35 -10.44 -3.58
CA ALA A 53 10.38 -11.47 -3.95
C ALA A 53 10.13 -12.49 -2.81
N ARG A 54 11.04 -12.61 -1.84
CA ARG A 54 10.88 -13.46 -0.65
C ARG A 54 10.15 -12.77 0.49
N PHE A 55 9.98 -11.45 0.41
CA PHE A 55 9.34 -10.69 1.47
C PHE A 55 7.83 -10.66 1.23
N SER A 56 7.07 -10.97 2.27
CA SER A 56 5.65 -10.65 2.30
C SER A 56 5.43 -9.14 2.26
N PHE A 57 4.24 -8.73 1.80
CA PHE A 57 3.87 -7.31 1.78
C PHE A 57 4.02 -6.64 3.16
N GLN A 58 3.72 -7.35 4.24
CA GLN A 58 3.92 -6.86 5.60
C GLN A 58 5.39 -6.58 5.91
N GLN A 59 6.29 -7.52 5.58
CA GLN A 59 7.72 -7.34 5.82
C GLN A 59 8.26 -6.14 5.04
N LYS A 60 7.81 -5.92 3.80
CA LYS A 60 8.17 -4.73 3.01
C LYS A 60 7.72 -3.43 3.68
N ILE A 61 6.50 -3.39 4.23
CA ILE A 61 5.97 -2.24 4.98
C ILE A 61 6.80 -1.99 6.25
N ASP A 62 7.19 -3.04 6.96
CA ASP A 62 8.01 -2.94 8.18
C ASP A 62 9.41 -2.42 7.88
N VAL A 63 10.01 -2.83 6.76
CA VAL A 63 11.27 -2.25 6.27
C VAL A 63 11.09 -0.76 6.03
N LEU A 64 10.06 -0.33 5.26
CA LEU A 64 9.79 1.09 5.03
C LEU A 64 9.62 1.87 6.34
N ASN A 65 8.95 1.30 7.34
CA ASN A 65 8.76 1.96 8.63
C ASN A 65 10.07 2.14 9.41
N LYS A 66 11.02 1.22 9.26
CA LYS A 66 12.33 1.24 9.94
C LYS A 66 13.41 2.01 9.19
N MET A 67 13.18 2.33 7.92
CA MET A 67 14.14 3.07 7.10
C MET A 67 14.40 4.46 7.67
N THR A 68 15.65 4.90 7.58
CA THR A 68 16.05 6.25 7.97
C THR A 68 16.24 7.10 6.72
N PHE A 69 15.68 8.30 6.74
CA PHE A 69 15.89 9.30 5.71
C PHE A 69 16.69 10.45 6.33
N PRO A 70 17.60 11.10 5.58
CA PRO A 70 18.43 12.16 6.16
C PRO A 70 17.62 13.38 6.64
N ALA A 71 16.37 13.53 6.19
CA ALA A 71 15.41 14.44 6.78
C ALA A 71 14.12 13.69 7.11
N ARG A 72 13.42 14.10 8.18
CA ARG A 72 12.14 13.49 8.58
C ARG A 72 11.10 13.72 7.48
N MET A 73 10.78 12.67 6.72
CA MET A 73 9.84 12.75 5.62
C MET A 73 8.43 12.39 6.08
N LYS A 74 7.50 13.35 6.11
CA LYS A 74 6.07 13.08 6.41
C LYS A 74 5.47 12.01 5.50
N SER A 75 5.99 11.85 4.28
CA SER A 75 5.54 10.82 3.32
C SER A 75 5.74 9.40 3.83
N GLN A 76 6.77 9.11 4.63
CA GLN A 76 7.08 7.77 5.12
C GLN A 76 5.99 7.24 6.08
N PRO A 77 5.73 7.84 7.25
CA PRO A 77 4.71 7.31 8.16
C PRO A 77 3.31 7.34 7.56
N ASN A 78 3.02 8.32 6.69
CA ASN A 78 1.76 8.36 5.96
C ASN A 78 1.63 7.22 4.95
N ALA A 79 2.70 6.87 4.24
CA ALA A 79 2.69 5.73 3.33
C ALA A 79 2.51 4.41 4.10
N VAL A 80 3.25 4.23 5.20
CA VAL A 80 3.11 3.04 6.07
C VAL A 80 1.67 2.88 6.56
N LYS A 81 1.05 3.95 7.06
CA LYS A 81 -0.34 3.92 7.52
C LYS A 81 -1.29 3.50 6.39
N SER A 82 -1.16 4.09 5.20
CA SER A 82 -2.05 3.79 4.07
C SER A 82 -1.84 2.39 3.53
N LEU A 83 -0.58 1.93 3.39
CA LEU A 83 -0.26 0.57 2.94
C LEU A 83 -0.86 -0.48 3.87
N ASN A 84 -0.85 -0.25 5.19
CA ASN A 84 -1.50 -1.15 6.15
C ASN A 84 -3.01 -1.25 5.94
N LYS A 85 -3.68 -0.14 5.62
CA LYS A 85 -5.12 -0.15 5.28
C LYS A 85 -5.38 -0.94 4.00
N PHE A 86 -4.60 -0.70 2.94
CA PHE A 86 -4.73 -1.43 1.67
C PHE A 86 -4.45 -2.92 1.84
N LYS A 87 -3.43 -3.29 2.62
CA LYS A 87 -3.14 -4.69 2.97
C LYS A 87 -4.32 -5.33 3.69
N LYS A 88 -4.90 -4.66 4.70
CA LYS A 88 -6.07 -5.16 5.44
C LYS A 88 -7.27 -5.38 4.51
N LEU A 89 -7.55 -4.40 3.65
CA LEU A 89 -8.63 -4.48 2.68
C LEU A 89 -8.41 -5.62 1.66
N ARG A 90 -7.20 -5.77 1.12
CA ARG A 90 -6.85 -6.88 0.23
C ARG A 90 -7.06 -8.22 0.93
N ASN A 91 -6.65 -8.36 2.19
CA ASN A 91 -6.80 -9.61 2.93
C ASN A 91 -8.28 -9.96 3.15
N ILE A 92 -9.14 -8.98 3.44
CA ILE A 92 -10.59 -9.18 3.51
C ILE A 92 -11.10 -9.75 2.19
N LEU A 93 -10.73 -9.13 1.06
CA LEU A 93 -11.22 -9.49 -0.28
C LEU A 93 -10.61 -10.78 -0.84
N ALA A 94 -9.38 -11.12 -0.45
CA ALA A 94 -8.73 -12.36 -0.88
C ALA A 94 -9.37 -13.60 -0.23
N HIS A 95 -10.08 -13.42 0.88
CA HIS A 95 -10.78 -14.48 1.59
C HIS A 95 -12.31 -14.36 1.48
N SER A 96 -12.83 -13.42 0.68
CA SER A 96 -14.25 -13.06 0.64
C SER A 96 -15.12 -13.93 -0.28
N ALA A 97 -14.73 -15.18 -0.57
CA ALA A 97 -15.61 -16.10 -1.31
C ALA A 97 -17.01 -16.17 -0.67
N TYR A 98 -17.06 -15.98 0.66
CA TYR A 98 -18.24 -15.61 1.41
C TYR A 98 -17.80 -14.73 2.60
N ILE A 99 -18.52 -13.64 2.87
CA ILE A 99 -18.34 -12.83 4.10
C ILE A 99 -19.56 -13.12 4.96
N SER A 100 -19.33 -13.71 6.13
CA SER A 100 -20.38 -13.95 7.12
C SER A 100 -20.90 -12.64 7.72
N ASP A 101 -22.09 -12.67 8.33
CA ASP A 101 -22.66 -11.48 8.98
C ASP A 101 -21.79 -10.94 10.12
N GLU A 102 -21.11 -11.83 10.85
CA GLU A 102 -20.17 -11.51 11.93
C GLU A 102 -18.91 -10.81 11.41
N GLU A 103 -18.33 -11.32 10.31
CA GLU A 103 -17.20 -10.67 9.64
C GLU A 103 -17.62 -9.31 9.09
N LEU A 104 -18.81 -9.22 8.50
CA LEU A 104 -19.33 -7.95 8.00
C LEU A 104 -19.55 -6.93 9.12
N ASP A 105 -19.99 -7.37 10.32
CA ASP A 105 -20.06 -6.50 11.50
C ASP A 105 -18.68 -6.03 11.95
N SER A 106 -17.68 -6.92 11.95
CA SER A 106 -16.30 -6.57 12.26
C SER A 106 -15.74 -5.52 11.31
N ILE A 107 -15.98 -5.70 10.00
CA ILE A 107 -15.52 -4.77 8.96
C ILE A 107 -16.28 -3.43 9.04
N TYR A 108 -17.59 -3.47 9.27
CA TYR A 108 -18.39 -2.26 9.41
C TYR A 108 -18.02 -1.44 10.65
N SER A 109 -17.54 -2.10 11.71
CA SER A 109 -17.05 -1.43 12.93
C SER A 109 -15.59 -0.95 12.80
N ASP A 110 -14.89 -1.31 11.72
CA ASP A 110 -13.52 -0.89 11.46
C ASP A 110 -13.47 0.51 10.86
N ASN A 111 -13.20 1.49 11.71
CA ASN A 111 -13.06 2.90 11.33
C ASN A 111 -12.02 3.13 10.22
N GLU A 112 -10.95 2.34 10.14
CA GLU A 112 -9.92 2.56 9.12
C GLU A 112 -10.38 2.10 7.74
N ILE A 113 -11.09 0.98 7.66
CA ILE A 113 -11.67 0.43 6.43
C ILE A 113 -12.87 1.27 6.00
N MET A 114 -13.76 1.60 6.94
CA MET A 114 -14.90 2.46 6.66
C MET A 114 -14.48 3.85 6.21
N ALA A 115 -13.39 4.40 6.75
CA ALA A 115 -12.86 5.69 6.28
C ALA A 115 -12.46 5.68 4.80
N ILE A 116 -12.02 4.55 4.24
CA ILE A 116 -11.63 4.47 2.82
C ILE A 116 -12.77 4.02 1.90
N LEU A 117 -13.75 3.26 2.41
CA LEU A 117 -14.87 2.73 1.62
C LEU A 117 -16.17 3.55 1.72
N SER A 118 -16.28 4.49 2.67
CA SER A 118 -17.51 5.24 2.98
C SER A 118 -18.22 5.87 1.78
N ASP A 119 -17.42 6.34 0.82
CA ASP A 119 -17.81 6.96 -0.45
C ASP A 119 -17.02 6.30 -1.59
N TYR A 120 -17.04 4.97 -1.66
CA TYR A 120 -16.37 4.25 -2.74
C TYR A 120 -17.03 4.57 -4.09
N PRO A 121 -16.25 4.84 -5.18
CA PRO A 121 -14.79 4.75 -5.26
C PRO A 121 -14.03 6.05 -4.93
N GLY A 122 -14.71 7.15 -4.61
CA GLY A 122 -14.12 8.49 -4.45
C GLY A 122 -12.99 8.56 -3.42
N THR A 123 -13.31 8.29 -2.14
CA THR A 123 -12.32 8.36 -1.05
C THR A 123 -11.22 7.32 -1.22
N TYR A 124 -11.59 6.12 -1.67
CA TYR A 124 -10.66 5.04 -2.01
C TYR A 124 -9.60 5.48 -3.04
N LEU A 125 -10.03 6.01 -4.19
CA LEU A 125 -9.13 6.42 -5.26
C LEU A 125 -8.25 7.61 -4.86
N LYS A 126 -8.80 8.53 -4.06
CA LYS A 126 -8.02 9.64 -3.51
C LYS A 126 -6.87 9.13 -2.63
N GLU A 127 -7.15 8.17 -1.75
CA GLU A 127 -6.15 7.60 -0.86
C GLU A 127 -5.12 6.76 -1.63
N PHE A 128 -5.57 5.98 -2.63
CA PHE A 128 -4.69 5.21 -3.51
C PHE A 128 -3.70 6.10 -4.25
N ARG A 129 -4.19 7.15 -4.93
CA ARG A 129 -3.35 8.13 -5.63
C ARG A 129 -2.43 8.88 -4.69
N ALA A 130 -2.92 9.27 -3.52
CA ALA A 130 -2.10 9.92 -2.50
C ALA A 130 -0.95 9.01 -2.06
N ASN A 131 -1.19 7.70 -1.92
CA ASN A 131 -0.18 6.74 -1.52
C ASN A 131 0.87 6.51 -2.61
N LYS A 132 0.47 6.39 -3.88
CA LYS A 132 1.40 6.39 -5.03
C LYS A 132 2.31 7.61 -5.02
N ASN A 133 1.74 8.80 -4.79
CA ASN A 133 2.52 10.03 -4.71
C ASN A 133 3.49 10.05 -3.52
N ARG A 134 3.11 9.49 -2.38
CA ARG A 134 4.01 9.37 -1.21
C ARG A 134 5.19 8.45 -1.54
N LEU A 135 4.95 7.29 -2.16
CA LEU A 135 6.02 6.38 -2.60
C LEU A 135 6.94 7.05 -3.62
N ASN A 136 6.38 7.71 -4.64
CA ASN A 136 7.18 8.46 -5.62
C ASN A 136 8.07 9.52 -4.94
N ARG A 137 7.54 10.30 -3.99
CA ARG A 137 8.36 11.28 -3.25
C ARG A 137 9.52 10.63 -2.49
N LEU A 138 9.33 9.43 -1.94
CA LEU A 138 10.39 8.69 -1.25
C LEU A 138 11.45 8.18 -2.24
N ILE A 139 11.03 7.72 -3.42
CA ILE A 139 11.92 7.30 -4.52
C ILE A 139 12.81 8.47 -4.96
N TYR A 140 12.22 9.63 -5.22
CA TYR A 140 12.95 10.78 -5.77
C TYR A 140 13.75 11.56 -4.71
N SER A 141 13.37 11.52 -3.43
CA SER A 141 14.11 12.24 -2.38
C SER A 141 15.55 11.75 -2.21
N ARG A 142 15.83 10.47 -2.49
CA ARG A 142 17.19 9.91 -2.49
C ARG A 142 18.00 10.38 -3.70
N ILE A 143 17.39 10.36 -4.89
CA ILE A 143 18.02 10.77 -6.16
C ILE A 143 18.46 12.23 -6.11
N SER A 144 17.61 13.11 -5.58
CA SER A 144 17.91 14.54 -5.44
C SER A 144 19.07 14.85 -4.49
N ARG A 145 19.55 13.87 -3.70
CA ARG A 145 20.65 14.07 -2.74
C ARG A 145 21.95 13.39 -3.16
N MET A 146 21.91 12.19 -3.76
CA MET A 146 23.12 11.57 -4.33
C MET A 146 23.77 12.42 -5.44
N ASN A 147 22.99 13.27 -6.12
CA ASN A 147 23.52 14.21 -7.11
C ASN A 147 24.07 15.51 -6.50
N LYS A 148 23.74 15.84 -5.24
CA LYS A 148 24.28 17.03 -4.54
C LYS A 148 25.62 16.76 -3.88
N ASP A 149 25.89 15.52 -3.45
CA ASP A 149 27.18 15.16 -2.86
C ASP A 149 28.28 14.92 -3.93
N LYS A 150 27.94 15.06 -5.22
CA LYS A 150 28.85 14.92 -6.38
C LYS A 150 29.07 16.23 -7.14
N SER A 151 28.50 17.35 -6.69
CA SER A 151 28.61 18.69 -7.28
C SER A 151 29.26 19.65 -6.30
#